data_AF-A0A951L3I3-F1
#
_entry.id   AF-A0A951L3I3-F1
#
_cell.length_a   1.000
_cell.length_b   1.000
_cell.length_c   1.000
_cell.angle_alpha   90.00
_cell.angle_beta   90.00
_cell.angle_gamma   90.00
#
_symmetry.space_group_name_H-M   'P 1'
#
loop_
_entity.id
_entity.type
_entity.pdbx_description
1 polymer ?
#
loop_
_entity_poly.entity_id
_entity_poly.type
_entity_poly.pdbx_seq_one_letter_code
_entity_poly.pdbx_strand_id
1 'polypeptide(L)'
;MGAVETDAEGYPLYVLLHAGWLASLATFVPAATAPHWPLIGVFALLQLGRVWVIASLGQYWTTRIMTLPDAALVQTGPFRYLRHPNYLLVVAEIAVLPLAFGAVAIAATFSALNAALIARRIRIEDRVLAPRR
;
A
#
# COMPACT_ATOMS: atom_id res chain seq x y z
N MET A 1 1.45 -14.65 26.32
CA MET A 1 0.11 -14.81 25.72
C MET A 1 -0.42 -13.43 25.37
N GLY A 2 -1.03 -13.27 24.19
CA GLY A 2 -1.77 -12.05 23.82
C GLY A 2 -1.13 -11.26 22.68
N ALA A 3 -0.99 -11.87 21.50
CA ALA A 3 -0.89 -11.07 20.27
C ALA A 3 -2.24 -10.33 20.13
N VAL A 4 -2.24 -9.03 20.41
CA VAL A 4 -3.41 -8.18 20.22
C VAL A 4 -3.51 -7.91 18.72
N GLU A 5 -4.52 -8.47 18.06
CA GLU A 5 -4.88 -8.11 16.68
C GLU A 5 -5.38 -6.67 16.68
N THR A 6 -4.46 -5.70 16.59
CA THR A 6 -4.79 -4.25 16.59
C THR A 6 -5.33 -3.73 15.26
N ASP A 7 -5.41 -4.54 14.20
CA ASP A 7 -5.75 -4.07 12.83
C ASP A 7 -6.77 -4.97 12.08
N ALA A 8 -7.60 -5.73 12.82
CA ALA A 8 -8.65 -6.56 12.21
C ALA A 8 -9.68 -5.74 11.40
N GLU A 9 -9.93 -4.48 11.78
CA GLU A 9 -10.83 -3.57 11.08
C GLU A 9 -10.19 -2.83 9.89
N GLY A 10 -8.87 -2.67 9.86
CA GLY A 10 -8.20 -1.92 8.79
C GLY A 10 -8.04 -2.75 7.51
N TYR A 11 -7.86 -4.06 7.63
CA TYR A 11 -7.67 -4.95 6.48
C TYR A 11 -8.86 -4.90 5.47
N PRO A 12 -10.13 -5.01 5.88
CA PRO A 12 -11.27 -4.84 4.97
C PRO A 12 -11.29 -3.48 4.28
N LEU A 13 -10.89 -2.40 4.97
CA LEU A 13 -10.83 -1.05 4.39
C LEU A 13 -9.80 -0.96 3.26
N TYR A 14 -8.61 -1.55 3.42
CA TYR A 14 -7.63 -1.61 2.34
C TYR A 14 -8.14 -2.44 1.16
N VAL A 15 -8.77 -3.59 1.41
CA VAL A 15 -9.35 -4.42 0.34
C VAL A 15 -10.44 -3.66 -0.43
N LEU A 16 -11.37 -3.01 0.28
CA LEU A 16 -12.44 -2.21 -0.32
C LEU A 16 -11.88 -1.03 -1.13
N LEU A 17 -10.85 -0.35 -0.61
CA LEU A 17 -10.20 0.75 -1.31
C LEU A 17 -9.59 0.27 -2.65
N HIS A 18 -8.85 -0.84 -2.65
CA HIS A 18 -8.22 -1.37 -3.85
C HIS A 18 -9.24 -1.96 -4.84
N ALA A 19 -10.25 -2.68 -4.35
CA ALA A 19 -11.33 -3.19 -5.18
C ALA A 19 -12.12 -2.04 -5.84
N GLY A 20 -12.46 -1.00 -5.06
CA GLY A 20 -13.13 0.20 -5.55
C GLY A 20 -12.27 0.97 -6.55
N TRP A 21 -10.95 1.02 -6.36
CA TRP A 21 -10.01 1.64 -7.29
C TRP A 21 -9.98 0.94 -8.65
N LEU A 22 -9.84 -0.40 -8.65
CA LEU A 22 -9.88 -1.19 -9.89
C LEU A 22 -11.24 -1.09 -10.58
N ALA A 23 -12.34 -1.17 -9.82
CA ALA A 23 -13.68 -1.01 -10.37
C ALA A 23 -13.88 0.39 -10.98
N SER A 24 -13.37 1.44 -10.32
CA SER A 24 -13.44 2.82 -10.84
C SER A 24 -12.65 2.96 -12.14
N LEU A 25 -11.44 2.40 -12.21
CA LEU A 25 -10.68 2.38 -13.46
C LEU A 25 -11.44 1.65 -14.57
N ALA A 26 -11.95 0.45 -14.29
CA ALA A 26 -12.68 -0.34 -15.28
C ALA A 26 -13.98 0.33 -15.76
N THR A 27 -14.62 1.15 -14.93
CA THR A 27 -15.91 1.80 -15.24
C THR A 27 -15.73 3.15 -15.92
N PHE A 28 -14.79 3.96 -15.44
CA PHE A 28 -14.66 5.37 -15.84
C PHE A 28 -13.55 5.62 -16.86
N VAL A 29 -12.63 4.68 -17.08
CA VAL A 29 -11.62 4.78 -18.14
C VAL A 29 -12.14 4.05 -19.38
N PRO A 30 -12.36 4.75 -20.51
CA PRO A 30 -12.73 4.10 -21.76
C PRO A 30 -11.69 3.08 -22.20
N ALA A 31 -12.14 1.91 -22.68
CA ALA A 31 -11.23 0.87 -23.18
C ALA A 31 -10.37 1.32 -24.39
N ALA A 32 -10.82 2.35 -25.10
CA ALA A 32 -10.10 2.96 -26.22
C ALA A 32 -9.00 3.94 -25.79
N THR A 33 -8.89 4.27 -24.49
CA THR A 33 -7.88 5.20 -23.99
C THR A 33 -6.49 4.61 -24.17
N ALA A 34 -5.68 5.28 -24.98
CA ALA A 34 -4.29 4.90 -25.17
C ALA A 34 -3.50 5.13 -23.86
N PRO A 35 -2.74 4.14 -23.38
CA PRO A 35 -1.95 4.30 -22.17
C PRO A 35 -0.72 5.18 -22.44
N HIS A 36 -0.36 5.99 -21.45
CA HIS A 36 0.91 6.70 -21.41
C HIS A 36 2.04 5.70 -21.09
N TRP A 37 2.69 5.18 -22.14
CA TRP A 37 3.77 4.19 -22.06
C TRP A 37 4.87 4.50 -21.04
N PRO A 38 5.35 5.75 -20.86
CA PRO A 38 6.34 6.04 -19.82
C PRO A 38 5.83 5.74 -18.41
N LEU A 39 4.56 6.06 -18.11
CA LEU A 39 3.95 5.77 -16.81
C LEU A 39 3.68 4.28 -16.62
N ILE A 40 3.34 3.56 -17.70
CA ILE A 40 3.28 2.10 -17.68
C ILE A 40 4.67 1.50 -17.37
N GLY A 41 5.74 2.07 -17.93
CA GLY A 41 7.11 1.69 -17.59
C GLY A 41 7.43 1.89 -16.11
N VAL A 42 7.03 3.04 -15.54
CA VAL A 42 7.14 3.29 -14.09
C VAL A 42 6.32 2.27 -13.29
N PHE A 43 5.10 1.97 -13.71
CA PHE A 43 4.25 0.96 -13.06
C PHE A 43 4.92 -0.43 -13.09
N ALA A 44 5.52 -0.82 -14.21
CA ALA A 44 6.27 -2.07 -14.31
C ALA A 44 7.47 -2.10 -13.34
N LEU A 45 8.20 -0.99 -13.18
CA LEU A 45 9.26 -0.87 -12.19
C LEU A 45 8.74 -0.98 -10.76
N LEU A 46 7.55 -0.44 -10.46
CA LEU A 46 6.91 -0.62 -9.16
C LEU A 46 6.57 -2.09 -8.90
N GLN A 47 6.07 -2.81 -9.91
CA GLN A 47 5.82 -4.25 -9.79
C GLN A 47 7.11 -5.04 -9.50
N LEU A 48 8.23 -4.69 -10.13
CA LEU A 48 9.54 -5.27 -9.81
C LEU A 48 9.96 -4.96 -8.37
N GLY A 49 9.75 -3.73 -7.91
CA GLY A 49 9.98 -3.34 -6.52
C GLY A 49 9.13 -4.14 -5.54
N ARG A 50 7.86 -4.40 -5.87
CA ARG A 50 6.96 -5.26 -5.08
C ARG A 50 7.47 -6.69 -4.99
N VAL A 51 7.85 -7.29 -6.12
CA VAL A 51 8.46 -8.63 -6.15
C VAL A 51 9.73 -8.63 -5.31
N TRP A 52 10.55 -7.59 -5.39
CA TRP A 52 11.77 -7.48 -4.60
C TRP A 52 11.48 -7.36 -3.09
N VAL A 53 10.45 -6.63 -2.69
CA VAL A 53 10.00 -6.55 -1.29
C VAL A 53 9.51 -7.91 -0.80
N ILE A 54 8.68 -8.61 -1.59
CA ILE A 54 8.18 -9.95 -1.24
C ILE A 54 9.35 -10.94 -1.15
N ALA A 55 10.27 -10.91 -2.11
CA ALA A 55 11.47 -11.76 -2.12
C ALA A 55 12.41 -11.45 -0.95
N SER A 56 12.54 -10.17 -0.55
CA SER A 56 13.34 -9.76 0.61
C SER A 56 12.71 -10.20 1.93
N LEU A 57 11.37 -10.27 2.00
CA LEU A 57 10.64 -10.84 3.13
C LEU A 57 10.74 -12.37 3.17
N GLY A 58 10.78 -13.03 2.00
CA GLY A 58 10.99 -14.48 1.88
C GLY A 58 10.01 -15.29 2.73
N GLN A 59 10.52 -16.21 3.53
CA GLN A 59 9.76 -17.09 4.44
C GLN A 59 9.07 -16.37 5.62
N TYR A 60 9.38 -15.08 5.86
CA TYR A 60 8.69 -14.25 6.86
C TYR A 60 7.44 -13.57 6.28
N TRP A 61 7.12 -13.81 5.00
CA TRP A 61 5.90 -13.32 4.38
C TRP A 61 4.68 -14.12 4.86
N THR A 62 4.07 -13.66 5.95
CA THR A 62 2.74 -14.10 6.38
C THR A 62 1.66 -13.24 5.73
N THR A 63 0.60 -13.87 5.20
CA THR A 63 -0.60 -13.20 4.64
C THR A 63 -1.40 -12.42 5.69
N ARG A 64 -1.14 -12.64 6.98
CA ARG A 64 -1.63 -11.82 8.08
C ARG A 64 -0.59 -10.77 8.45
N ILE A 65 -1.02 -9.51 8.47
CA ILE A 65 -0.30 -8.43 9.16
C ILE A 65 -0.33 -8.75 10.65
N MET A 66 0.55 -9.63 11.11
CA MET A 66 0.86 -9.79 12.51
C MET A 66 1.82 -8.65 12.86
N THR A 67 1.27 -7.57 13.41
CA THR A 67 2.06 -6.62 14.20
C THR A 67 2.58 -7.38 15.42
N LEU A 68 3.69 -8.09 15.27
CA LEU A 68 4.46 -8.59 16.40
C LEU A 68 5.26 -7.38 16.93
N PRO A 69 5.00 -6.92 18.17
CA PRO A 69 5.77 -5.84 18.79
C PRO A 69 7.28 -6.14 18.85
N ASP A 70 7.67 -7.41 18.74
CA ASP A 70 9.02 -7.96 18.82
C ASP A 70 9.55 -8.57 17.51
N ALA A 71 8.90 -8.35 16.36
CA ALA A 71 9.44 -8.88 15.10
C ALA A 71 10.73 -8.15 14.73
N ALA A 72 11.85 -8.89 14.74
CA ALA A 72 13.15 -8.41 14.28
C ALA A 72 12.98 -7.72 12.92
N LEU A 73 13.22 -6.40 12.86
CA LEU A 73 13.20 -5.67 11.60
C LEU A 73 14.15 -6.38 10.64
N VAL A 74 13.59 -6.93 9.56
CA VAL A 74 14.38 -7.45 8.46
C VAL A 74 15.11 -6.26 7.84
N GLN A 75 16.39 -6.07 8.18
CA GLN A 75 17.23 -4.96 7.69
C GLN A 75 17.90 -5.27 6.34
N THR A 76 17.47 -6.32 5.66
CA THR A 76 18.01 -6.75 4.37
C THR A 76 17.17 -6.23 3.21
N GLY A 77 17.82 -5.63 2.21
CA GLY A 77 17.17 -5.13 0.99
C GLY A 77 16.55 -3.72 1.14
N PRO A 78 15.40 -3.43 0.50
CA PRO A 78 14.79 -2.08 0.48
C PRO A 78 14.36 -1.57 1.86
N PHE A 79 14.18 -2.47 2.84
CA PHE A 79 13.91 -2.15 4.24
C PHE A 79 15.08 -1.45 4.96
N ARG A 80 16.29 -1.48 4.39
CA ARG A 80 17.45 -0.71 4.87
C ARG A 80 17.31 0.79 4.61
N TYR A 81 16.58 1.17 3.56
CA TYR A 81 16.42 2.56 3.12
C TYR A 81 15.09 3.17 3.54
N LEU A 82 14.05 2.34 3.74
CA LEU A 82 12.70 2.77 4.08
C LEU A 82 12.12 1.89 5.18
N ARG A 83 11.48 2.51 6.18
CA ARG A 83 10.75 1.78 7.25
C ARG A 83 9.60 0.94 6.70
N HIS A 84 9.01 1.37 5.58
CA HIS A 84 7.77 0.82 5.03
C HIS A 84 7.76 0.82 3.48
N PRO A 85 8.67 0.08 2.81
CA PRO A 85 8.80 0.10 1.35
C PRO A 85 7.52 -0.38 0.63
N ASN A 86 6.76 -1.29 1.25
CA ASN A 86 5.49 -1.76 0.69
C ASN A 86 4.42 -0.67 0.63
N TYR A 87 4.32 0.18 1.67
CA TYR A 87 3.36 1.29 1.67
C TYR A 87 3.69 2.31 0.59
N LEU A 88 4.98 2.60 0.37
CA LEU A 88 5.40 3.51 -0.69
C LEU A 88 5.05 2.96 -2.07
N LEU A 89 5.29 1.66 -2.30
CA LEU A 89 4.90 0.98 -3.54
C LEU A 89 3.40 1.08 -3.80
N VAL A 90 2.58 0.79 -2.79
CA VAL A 90 1.11 0.88 -2.91
C VAL A 90 0.66 2.32 -3.21
N VAL A 91 1.21 3.32 -2.50
CA VAL A 91 0.90 4.73 -2.77
C VAL A 91 1.26 5.10 -4.21
N ALA A 92 2.43 4.69 -4.67
CA ALA A 92 2.91 4.97 -6.02
C ALA A 92 2.05 4.25 -7.07
N GLU A 93 1.68 2.99 -6.87
CA GLU A 93 0.83 2.23 -7.79
C GLU A 93 -0.57 2.85 -7.94
N ILE A 94 -1.20 3.21 -6.81
CA ILE A 94 -2.53 3.84 -6.78
C ILE A 94 -2.53 5.17 -7.55
N ALA A 95 -1.43 5.92 -7.49
CA ALA A 95 -1.29 7.17 -8.23
C ALA A 95 -0.92 6.96 -9.70
N VAL A 96 0.05 6.10 -9.99
CA VAL A 96 0.65 5.96 -11.32
C VAL A 96 -0.30 5.28 -12.31
N LEU A 97 -1.06 4.26 -11.89
CA LEU A 97 -1.92 3.53 -12.84
C LEU A 97 -3.06 4.39 -13.40
N PRO A 98 -3.87 5.13 -12.62
CA PRO A 98 -4.87 6.02 -13.19
C PRO A 98 -4.26 7.16 -14.01
N LEU A 99 -3.11 7.70 -13.57
CA LEU A 99 -2.39 8.71 -14.34
C LEU A 99 -1.92 8.18 -15.70
N ALA A 100 -1.56 6.89 -15.79
CA ALA A 100 -1.20 6.26 -17.05
C ALA A 100 -2.35 6.26 -18.08
N PHE A 101 -3.60 6.38 -17.62
CA PHE A 101 -4.78 6.50 -18.48
C PHE A 101 -5.41 7.91 -18.46
N GLY A 102 -4.70 8.92 -17.93
CA GLY A 102 -5.20 10.30 -17.85
C GLY A 102 -6.31 10.51 -16.80
N ALA A 103 -6.60 9.52 -15.97
CA ALA A 103 -7.65 9.56 -14.94
C ALA A 103 -7.17 10.26 -13.66
N VAL A 104 -6.83 11.55 -13.77
CA VAL A 104 -6.28 12.37 -12.67
C VAL A 104 -7.22 12.41 -11.46
N ALA A 105 -8.53 12.49 -11.68
CA ALA A 105 -9.52 12.51 -10.60
C ALA A 105 -9.51 11.21 -9.78
N ILE A 106 -9.36 10.05 -10.45
CA ILE A 106 -9.27 8.74 -9.78
C ILE A 106 -7.96 8.66 -9.00
N ALA A 107 -6.83 9.03 -9.61
CA ALA A 107 -5.54 9.08 -8.92
C ALA A 107 -5.62 9.96 -7.66
N ALA A 108 -6.09 11.20 -7.77
CA ALA A 108 -6.16 12.13 -6.64
C ALA A 108 -7.07 11.60 -5.52
N THR A 109 -8.26 11.08 -5.87
CA THR A 109 -9.23 10.58 -4.89
C THR A 109 -8.69 9.38 -4.13
N PHE A 110 -8.20 8.36 -4.85
CA PHE A 110 -7.71 7.14 -4.20
C PHE A 110 -6.38 7.35 -3.47
N SER A 111 -5.49 8.23 -3.96
CA SER A 111 -4.30 8.63 -3.21
C SER A 111 -4.65 9.35 -1.90
N ALA A 112 -5.64 10.25 -1.92
CA ALA A 112 -6.10 10.94 -0.71
C ALA A 112 -6.75 9.97 0.30
N LEU A 113 -7.59 9.05 -0.17
CA LEU A 113 -8.19 8.01 0.69
C LEU A 113 -7.12 7.08 1.29
N ASN A 114 -6.13 6.67 0.50
CA ASN A 114 -5.03 5.85 0.98
C ASN A 114 -4.18 6.60 2.03
N ALA A 115 -3.89 7.88 1.80
CA ALA A 115 -3.21 8.73 2.79
C ALA A 115 -4.02 8.87 4.09
N ALA A 116 -5.35 8.99 3.99
CA ALA A 116 -6.22 9.05 5.17
C ALA A 116 -6.23 7.73 5.96
N LEU A 117 -6.17 6.57 5.30
CA LEU A 117 -6.04 5.27 5.97
C LEU A 117 -4.71 5.14 6.71
N ILE A 118 -3.60 5.52 6.08
CA ILE A 118 -2.28 5.52 6.70
C ILE A 118 -2.27 6.47 7.91
N ALA A 119 -2.83 7.69 7.76
CA ALA A 119 -2.92 8.66 8.85
C ALA A 119 -3.84 8.19 9.99
N ARG A 120 -4.92 7.44 9.70
CA ARG A 120 -5.74 6.79 10.72
C ARG A 120 -4.92 5.74 11.48
N ARG A 121 -4.15 4.92 10.77
CA ARG A 121 -3.30 3.88 11.36
C ARG A 121 -2.24 4.47 12.31
N ILE A 122 -1.53 5.50 11.86
CA ILE A 122 -0.54 6.21 12.69
C ILE A 122 -1.19 6.80 13.95
N ARG A 123 -2.36 7.44 13.81
CA ARG A 123 -3.09 7.99 14.98
C ARG A 123 -3.55 6.94 15.97
N ILE A 124 -3.90 5.73 15.50
CA ILE A 124 -4.25 4.61 16.37
C ILE A 124 -2.99 4.10 17.10
N GLU A 125 -1.88 3.91 16.37
CA GLU A 125 -0.59 3.53 16.96
C GLU A 125 -0.14 4.54 18.04
N ASP A 126 -0.19 5.84 17.75
CA ASP A 126 0.18 6.91 18.70
C ASP A 126 -0.70 6.91 19.95
N ARG A 127 -2.02 6.70 19.81
CA ARG A 127 -2.96 6.66 20.94
C ARG A 127 -2.79 5.42 21.81
N VAL A 128 -2.42 4.28 21.22
CA VAL A 128 -2.16 3.03 21.95
C VAL A 128 -0.80 3.06 22.67
N LEU A 129 0.16 3.85 22.17
CA LEU A 129 1.49 4.03 22.77
C LEU A 129 1.53 5.15 23.83
N ALA A 130 0.61 6.11 23.79
CA ALA A 130 0.53 7.19 24.78
C ALA A 130 0.45 6.76 26.27
N PRO A 131 -0.21 5.64 26.65
CA PRO A 131 -0.25 5.19 28.05
C PRO A 131 1.02 4.46 28.53
N ARG A 132 2.03 4.27 27.66
CA ARG A 132 3.28 3.56 27.98
C ARG A 132 4.51 4.48 28.10
N ARG A 133 4.32 5.80 28.10
CA ARG A 133 5.33 6.79 28.47
C ARG A 133 5.06 7.33 29.86
#